data_AF-K1LAL7-F1
#
_entry.id   AF-K1LAL7-F1
#
_cell.length_a   1.000
_cell.length_b   1.000
_cell.length_c   1.000
_cell.angle_alpha   90.00
_cell.angle_beta   90.00
_cell.angle_gamma   90.00
#
_symmetry.space_group_name_H-M   'P 1'
#
loop_
_entity.id
_entity.type
_entity.pdbx_description
1 polymer ?
#
loop_
_entity_poly.entity_id
_entity_poly.type
_entity_poly.pdbx_seq_one_letter_code
_entity_poly.pdbx_strand_id
1 'polypeptide(L)'
;MSFTSIKGLIDIANEENKTISEVMIDNEIELQGITREEMMDHMRDQFHVMVDAVRKGTEQLTMSKTGIAGGDGYRVFQYSQQKNSLIDPFTLQVVANAMAVNEVNASMGRIVATPTAGSAGILPAVLVHMYDTGDYEVDQLVQVMFTASALGLVIANRASISGAQGGCQAEIGSATAMAAGSLVELKGGSPEQVGHAVGLALKNSLGLVCDPVAGLVEIPCITRNGLHALTAMAAADMAMASVVSIIPTDEVIDAMDSIGNELPESLRETGIGGVAGTPTGRRIKDQVFGNNDELVKDVEVELSGTGEKVVDDGVTAKYQSGFEIIGPVMIGPSSSHTAGAVRIGNVARQLLGEEPEEVVFTLMDSFAQTYRGHGTDLALIAGVLGFNTSDKEIARAREIAEERHLKVNFLERNLGNYHPNTARVHLFGANRHVTIIGSSIGGGKIEIQKLDEYNIHFSGERPTIIVRHTDQKGTIGSIANFLVEHDINISYMAHERVKIHGPAISIFETDQALSDEDIQVLKNKFTFIDELLSIYVK
;
A
#
# COMPACT_ATOMS: atom_id res chain seq x y z
N MET A 1 16.91 -13.02 -8.34
CA MET A 1 18.17 -12.29 -8.10
C MET A 1 17.87 -11.00 -7.35
N SER A 2 18.27 -10.85 -6.08
CA SER A 2 17.90 -9.64 -5.31
C SER A 2 18.91 -8.50 -5.52
N PHE A 3 18.53 -7.49 -6.29
CA PHE A 3 19.22 -6.19 -6.29
C PHE A 3 18.75 -5.36 -5.08
N THR A 4 19.67 -4.67 -4.42
CA THR A 4 19.40 -3.86 -3.21
C THR A 4 19.84 -2.40 -3.35
N SER A 5 20.34 -2.02 -4.52
CA SER A 5 20.81 -0.68 -4.85
C SER A 5 20.56 -0.37 -6.32
N ILE A 6 20.45 0.92 -6.66
CA ILE A 6 20.30 1.40 -8.03
C ILE A 6 21.56 1.06 -8.82
N LYS A 7 22.74 1.23 -8.21
CA LYS A 7 23.99 0.80 -8.83
C LYS A 7 23.98 -0.71 -9.14
N GLY A 8 23.57 -1.55 -8.19
CA GLY A 8 23.52 -3.00 -8.40
C GLY A 8 22.53 -3.41 -9.48
N LEU A 9 21.36 -2.75 -9.54
CA LEU A 9 20.38 -2.95 -10.60
C LEU A 9 20.94 -2.58 -11.99
N ILE A 10 21.66 -1.46 -12.08
CA ILE A 10 22.33 -1.02 -13.31
C ILE A 10 23.44 -1.99 -13.73
N ASP A 11 24.27 -2.42 -12.78
CA ASP A 11 25.36 -3.36 -13.04
C ASP A 11 24.81 -4.68 -13.62
N ILE A 12 23.73 -5.24 -13.03
CA ILE A 12 23.05 -6.44 -13.55
C ILE A 12 22.50 -6.21 -14.95
N ALA A 13 21.78 -5.11 -15.18
CA ALA A 13 21.22 -4.78 -16.49
C ALA A 13 22.31 -4.71 -17.57
N ASN A 14 23.45 -4.11 -17.25
CA ASN A 14 24.60 -4.02 -18.16
C ASN A 14 25.30 -5.36 -18.40
N GLU A 15 25.56 -6.13 -17.33
CA GLU A 15 26.21 -7.44 -17.41
C GLU A 15 25.39 -8.43 -18.24
N GLU A 16 24.07 -8.37 -18.13
CA GLU A 16 23.14 -9.24 -18.86
C GLU A 16 22.69 -8.66 -20.21
N ASN A 17 23.08 -7.42 -20.53
CA ASN A 17 22.64 -6.68 -21.71
C ASN A 17 21.10 -6.65 -21.83
N LYS A 18 20.45 -6.27 -20.73
CA LYS A 18 19.00 -6.19 -20.54
C LYS A 18 18.58 -4.78 -20.13
N THR A 19 17.31 -4.46 -20.34
CA THR A 19 16.70 -3.27 -19.72
C THR A 19 16.44 -3.53 -18.24
N ILE A 20 16.18 -2.46 -17.46
CA ILE A 20 15.81 -2.62 -16.04
C ILE A 20 14.49 -3.36 -15.92
N SER A 21 13.54 -3.12 -16.83
CA SER A 21 12.28 -3.87 -16.89
C SER A 21 12.49 -5.37 -17.06
N GLU A 22 13.38 -5.80 -17.95
CA GLU A 22 13.66 -7.23 -18.14
C GLU A 22 14.31 -7.87 -16.90
N VAL A 23 15.23 -7.17 -16.23
CA VAL A 23 15.81 -7.65 -14.97
C VAL A 23 14.74 -7.85 -13.90
N MET A 24 13.79 -6.91 -13.80
CA MET A 24 12.68 -7.01 -12.86
C MET A 24 11.72 -8.15 -13.21
N ILE A 25 11.39 -8.31 -14.49
CA ILE A 25 10.54 -9.39 -15.01
C ILE A 25 11.15 -10.75 -14.65
N ASP A 26 12.43 -10.95 -14.89
CA ASP A 26 13.11 -12.19 -14.55
C ASP A 26 13.13 -12.45 -13.03
N ASN A 27 13.30 -11.40 -12.23
CA ASN A 27 13.24 -11.51 -10.77
C ASN A 27 11.83 -11.91 -10.27
N GLU A 28 10.76 -11.36 -10.85
CA GLU A 28 9.38 -11.74 -10.48
C GLU A 28 9.04 -13.17 -10.90
N ILE A 29 9.48 -13.62 -12.07
CA ILE A 29 9.30 -15.01 -12.52
C ILE A 29 9.96 -15.98 -11.54
N GLU A 30 11.19 -15.67 -11.10
CA GLU A 30 11.91 -16.47 -10.11
C GLU A 30 11.22 -16.44 -8.73
N LEU A 31 10.71 -15.28 -8.30
CA LEU A 31 10.11 -15.08 -6.98
C LEU A 31 8.73 -15.72 -6.86
N GLN A 32 7.87 -15.56 -7.86
CA GLN A 32 6.46 -15.98 -7.80
C GLN A 32 6.20 -17.33 -8.48
N GLY A 33 7.11 -17.81 -9.32
CA GLY A 33 6.91 -19.03 -10.10
C GLY A 33 5.80 -18.93 -11.15
N ILE A 34 5.40 -17.71 -11.53
CA ILE A 34 4.39 -17.46 -12.58
C ILE A 34 5.04 -17.23 -13.94
N THR A 35 4.27 -17.39 -15.00
CA THR A 35 4.75 -17.13 -16.37
C THR A 35 4.87 -15.63 -16.66
N ARG A 36 5.70 -15.29 -17.64
CA ARG A 36 5.81 -13.91 -18.14
C ARG A 36 4.48 -13.35 -18.60
N GLU A 37 3.65 -14.16 -19.26
CA GLU A 37 2.35 -13.75 -19.79
C GLU A 37 1.40 -13.40 -18.64
N GLU A 38 1.26 -14.25 -17.62
CA GLU A 38 0.43 -13.98 -16.43
C GLU A 38 0.86 -12.70 -15.70
N MET A 39 2.17 -12.48 -15.61
CA MET A 39 2.72 -11.29 -14.97
C MET A 39 2.45 -10.01 -15.78
N MET A 40 2.65 -10.06 -17.10
CA MET A 40 2.33 -8.94 -18.01
C MET A 40 0.83 -8.65 -17.99
N ASP A 41 -0.02 -9.67 -17.95
CA ASP A 41 -1.48 -9.54 -17.85
C ASP A 41 -1.89 -8.85 -16.55
N HIS A 42 -1.31 -9.26 -15.41
CA HIS A 42 -1.58 -8.60 -14.13
C HIS A 42 -1.17 -7.11 -14.16
N MET A 43 0.01 -6.79 -14.68
CA MET A 43 0.47 -5.40 -14.80
C MET A 43 -0.38 -4.61 -15.82
N ARG A 44 -0.87 -5.25 -16.88
CA ARG A 44 -1.78 -4.64 -17.87
C ARG A 44 -3.14 -4.31 -17.27
N ASP A 45 -3.68 -5.17 -16.41
CA ASP A 45 -4.91 -4.88 -15.66
C ASP A 45 -4.74 -3.64 -14.81
N GLN A 46 -3.61 -3.52 -14.11
CA GLN A 46 -3.28 -2.32 -13.33
C GLN A 46 -3.16 -1.08 -14.22
N PHE A 47 -2.50 -1.17 -15.38
CA PHE A 47 -2.43 -0.08 -16.35
C PHE A 47 -3.82 0.38 -16.82
N HIS A 48 -4.74 -0.54 -17.08
CA HIS A 48 -6.12 -0.19 -17.45
C HIS A 48 -6.85 0.53 -16.31
N VAL A 49 -6.63 0.13 -15.05
CA VAL A 49 -7.17 0.89 -13.89
C VAL A 49 -6.60 2.31 -13.85
N MET A 50 -5.31 2.48 -14.15
CA MET A 50 -4.67 3.79 -14.20
C MET A 50 -5.30 4.69 -15.27
N VAL A 51 -5.54 4.14 -16.47
CA VAL A 51 -6.26 4.84 -17.55
C VAL A 51 -7.66 5.24 -17.11
N ASP A 52 -8.44 4.31 -16.54
CA ASP A 52 -9.80 4.58 -16.08
C ASP A 52 -9.84 5.71 -15.03
N ALA A 53 -8.91 5.72 -14.08
CA ALA A 53 -8.81 6.76 -13.06
C ALA A 53 -8.48 8.13 -13.68
N VAL A 54 -7.54 8.19 -14.64
CA VAL A 54 -7.21 9.42 -15.37
C VAL A 54 -8.43 9.95 -16.13
N ARG A 55 -9.11 9.10 -16.91
CA ARG A 55 -10.28 9.52 -17.70
C ARG A 55 -11.41 9.99 -16.81
N LYS A 56 -11.72 9.26 -15.74
CA LYS A 56 -12.77 9.65 -14.79
C LYS A 56 -12.57 11.06 -14.26
N GLY A 57 -11.37 11.40 -13.75
CA GLY A 57 -11.14 12.71 -13.15
C GLY A 57 -10.91 13.86 -14.15
N THR A 58 -10.51 13.57 -15.40
CA THR A 58 -10.32 14.60 -16.45
C THR A 58 -11.58 14.87 -17.26
N GLU A 59 -12.48 13.88 -17.39
CA GLU A 59 -13.75 14.00 -18.12
C GLU A 59 -14.92 14.38 -17.22
N GLN A 60 -14.84 14.09 -15.93
CA GLN A 60 -15.91 14.35 -14.96
C GLN A 60 -15.37 15.15 -13.77
N LEU A 61 -16.12 16.18 -13.38
CA LEU A 61 -15.81 16.95 -12.18
C LEU A 61 -15.92 16.04 -10.95
N THR A 62 -14.76 15.70 -10.38
CA THR A 62 -14.66 14.76 -9.25
C THR A 62 -14.24 15.52 -7.99
N MET A 63 -15.16 15.63 -7.03
CA MET A 63 -14.87 16.23 -5.72
C MET A 63 -14.40 15.17 -4.73
N SER A 64 -13.56 15.57 -3.78
CA SER A 64 -13.24 14.73 -2.63
C SER A 64 -14.49 14.42 -1.81
N LYS A 65 -14.43 13.38 -0.98
CA LYS A 65 -15.55 13.01 -0.11
C LYS A 65 -15.98 14.13 0.84
N THR A 66 -15.04 14.97 1.26
CA THR A 66 -15.32 16.13 2.12
C THR A 66 -15.86 17.33 1.35
N GLY A 67 -15.67 17.36 0.03
CA GLY A 67 -16.05 18.47 -0.84
C GLY A 67 -15.14 19.70 -0.75
N ILE A 68 -14.03 19.63 0.00
CA ILE A 68 -13.11 20.76 0.19
C ILE A 68 -12.19 20.94 -1.02
N ALA A 69 -11.70 19.83 -1.58
CA ALA A 69 -10.82 19.81 -2.73
C ALA A 69 -11.43 19.00 -3.87
N GLY A 70 -11.04 19.32 -5.10
CA GLY A 70 -11.36 18.51 -6.27
C GLY A 70 -11.96 19.28 -7.45
N GLY A 71 -12.05 18.56 -8.57
CA GLY A 71 -12.39 19.11 -9.87
C GLY A 71 -11.29 19.99 -10.47
N ASP A 72 -10.13 20.11 -9.83
CA ASP A 72 -9.00 20.89 -10.32
C ASP A 72 -8.31 20.16 -11.48
N GLY A 73 -8.23 18.83 -11.44
CA GLY A 73 -7.77 18.00 -12.57
C GLY A 73 -8.60 18.26 -13.82
N TYR A 74 -9.93 18.20 -13.70
CA TYR A 74 -10.86 18.60 -14.76
C TYR A 74 -10.64 20.04 -15.23
N ARG A 75 -10.50 21.01 -14.32
CA ARG A 75 -10.29 22.43 -14.68
C ARG A 75 -8.99 22.65 -15.44
N VAL A 76 -7.89 22.03 -15.03
CA VAL A 76 -6.60 22.11 -15.73
C VAL A 76 -6.69 21.43 -17.09
N PHE A 77 -7.38 20.29 -17.19
CA PHE A 77 -7.62 19.63 -18.47
C PHE A 77 -8.38 20.56 -19.44
N GLN A 78 -9.49 21.15 -19.00
CA GLN A 78 -10.26 22.10 -19.82
C GLN A 78 -9.44 23.34 -20.22
N TYR A 79 -8.60 23.85 -19.33
CA TYR A 79 -7.70 24.97 -19.63
C TYR A 79 -6.67 24.59 -20.71
N SER A 80 -6.11 23.39 -20.67
CA SER A 80 -5.16 22.90 -21.68
C SER A 80 -5.77 22.89 -23.09
N GLN A 81 -7.08 22.63 -23.22
CA GLN A 81 -7.78 22.64 -24.51
C GLN A 81 -7.86 24.03 -25.16
N GLN A 82 -7.68 25.11 -24.39
CA GLN A 82 -7.78 26.49 -24.88
C GLN A 82 -6.50 26.98 -25.60
N LYS A 83 -5.42 26.19 -25.60
CA LYS A 83 -4.14 26.42 -26.32
C LYS A 83 -3.46 27.78 -26.04
N ASN A 84 -3.65 28.34 -24.85
CA ASN A 84 -3.00 29.59 -24.41
C ASN A 84 -2.35 29.43 -23.02
N SER A 85 -1.74 28.28 -22.77
CA SER A 85 -1.02 27.97 -21.54
C SER A 85 0.48 28.33 -21.64
N LEU A 86 1.11 28.58 -20.48
CA LEU A 86 2.56 28.83 -20.39
C LEU A 86 3.39 27.56 -20.69
N ILE A 87 2.91 26.43 -20.18
CA ILE A 87 3.42 25.10 -20.51
C ILE A 87 2.73 24.66 -21.81
N ASP A 88 3.42 23.89 -22.65
CA ASP A 88 2.80 23.29 -23.83
C ASP A 88 1.45 22.63 -23.45
N PRO A 89 0.36 22.92 -24.19
CA PRO A 89 -0.97 22.43 -23.86
C PRO A 89 -1.05 20.92 -23.65
N PHE A 90 -0.36 20.14 -24.48
CA PHE A 90 -0.40 18.68 -24.38
C PHE A 90 0.39 18.22 -23.15
N THR A 91 1.59 18.77 -22.90
CA THR A 91 2.34 18.49 -21.67
C THR A 91 1.59 18.91 -20.40
N LEU A 92 0.81 19.99 -20.43
CA LEU A 92 0.01 20.42 -19.28
C LEU A 92 -1.06 19.38 -18.90
N GLN A 93 -1.50 18.52 -19.82
CA GLN A 93 -2.42 17.43 -19.51
C GLN A 93 -1.83 16.42 -18.52
N VAL A 94 -0.51 16.28 -18.41
CA VAL A 94 0.15 15.43 -17.40
C VAL A 94 -0.19 15.92 -15.99
N VAL A 95 -0.15 17.23 -15.78
CA VAL A 95 -0.54 17.85 -14.51
C VAL A 95 -2.02 17.57 -14.22
N ALA A 96 -2.88 17.72 -15.23
CA ALA A 96 -4.31 17.44 -15.12
C ALA A 96 -4.58 15.97 -14.79
N ASN A 97 -3.91 15.03 -15.47
CA ASN A 97 -4.04 13.59 -15.26
C ASN A 97 -3.66 13.19 -13.83
N ALA A 98 -2.54 13.72 -13.32
CA ALA A 98 -2.09 13.40 -11.97
C ALA A 98 -3.05 13.93 -10.90
N MET A 99 -3.54 15.16 -11.06
CA MET A 99 -4.54 15.74 -10.18
C MET A 99 -5.86 14.96 -10.24
N ALA A 100 -6.31 14.59 -11.45
CA ALA A 100 -7.51 13.80 -11.67
C ALA A 100 -7.47 12.45 -10.94
N VAL A 101 -6.37 11.70 -11.03
CA VAL A 101 -6.23 10.42 -10.31
C VAL A 101 -6.29 10.63 -8.79
N ASN A 102 -5.62 11.65 -8.26
CA ASN A 102 -5.68 11.94 -6.83
C ASN A 102 -7.03 12.45 -6.35
N GLU A 103 -7.80 13.13 -7.20
CA GLU A 103 -9.20 13.48 -6.92
C GLU A 103 -10.09 12.25 -6.92
N VAL A 104 -9.89 11.33 -7.85
CA VAL A 104 -10.54 10.01 -7.85
C VAL A 104 -10.21 9.26 -6.55
N ASN A 105 -8.94 9.23 -6.13
CA ASN A 105 -8.52 8.65 -4.85
C ASN A 105 -9.24 9.30 -3.65
N ALA A 106 -9.23 10.63 -3.56
CA ALA A 106 -9.88 11.38 -2.48
C ALA A 106 -11.42 11.26 -2.48
N SER A 107 -12.02 10.88 -3.61
CA SER A 107 -13.45 10.58 -3.74
C SER A 107 -13.82 9.15 -3.34
N MET A 108 -12.87 8.35 -2.80
CA MET A 108 -13.00 6.90 -2.62
C MET A 108 -13.29 6.16 -3.94
N GLY A 109 -12.59 6.56 -5.00
CA GLY A 109 -12.59 5.87 -6.28
C GLY A 109 -11.54 4.77 -6.37
N ARG A 110 -11.66 3.94 -7.41
CA ARG A 110 -10.71 2.86 -7.71
C ARG A 110 -9.44 3.42 -8.36
N ILE A 111 -8.29 3.13 -7.76
CA ILE A 111 -6.95 3.57 -8.20
C ILE A 111 -5.93 2.43 -8.02
N VAL A 112 -4.71 2.65 -8.52
CA VAL A 112 -3.53 1.81 -8.24
C VAL A 112 -2.56 2.63 -7.40
N ALA A 113 -2.09 2.09 -6.27
CA ALA A 113 -1.08 2.77 -5.45
C ALA A 113 0.31 2.69 -6.10
N THR A 114 1.05 3.81 -6.15
CA THR A 114 2.36 3.90 -6.83
C THR A 114 3.33 4.91 -6.17
N PRO A 115 4.12 4.53 -5.14
CA PRO A 115 4.00 3.31 -4.34
C PRO A 115 2.95 3.41 -3.22
N THR A 116 2.38 4.60 -3.00
CA THR A 116 1.27 4.78 -2.05
C THR A 116 0.07 5.38 -2.77
N ALA A 117 -1.10 5.31 -2.12
CA ALA A 117 -2.30 5.95 -2.65
C ALA A 117 -2.17 7.49 -2.69
N GLY A 118 -1.37 8.07 -1.79
CA GLY A 118 -1.10 9.51 -1.74
C GLY A 118 -0.33 10.03 -2.96
N SER A 119 0.54 9.21 -3.55
CA SER A 119 1.33 9.51 -4.74
C SER A 119 0.84 8.80 -6.01
N ALA A 120 -0.35 8.21 -5.96
CA ALA A 120 -0.94 7.40 -7.03
C ALA A 120 -1.14 8.14 -8.37
N GLY A 121 -1.09 9.48 -8.40
CA GLY A 121 -1.33 10.23 -9.63
C GLY A 121 -0.12 10.31 -10.56
N ILE A 122 1.10 10.23 -10.04
CA ILE A 122 2.31 10.60 -10.80
C ILE A 122 2.63 9.61 -11.91
N LEU A 123 2.75 8.31 -11.59
CA LEU A 123 3.10 7.29 -12.59
C LEU A 123 1.97 7.13 -13.65
N PRO A 124 0.68 7.01 -13.27
CA PRO A 124 -0.41 7.00 -14.23
C PRO A 124 -0.42 8.21 -15.17
N ALA A 125 -0.18 9.40 -14.63
CA ALA A 125 -0.25 10.62 -15.42
C ALA A 125 0.76 10.64 -16.56
N VAL A 126 2.01 10.24 -16.27
CA VAL A 126 3.05 10.22 -17.30
C VAL A 126 2.83 9.08 -18.29
N LEU A 127 2.44 7.88 -17.85
CA LEU A 127 2.25 6.75 -18.75
C LEU A 127 1.01 6.92 -19.64
N VAL A 128 -0.10 7.41 -19.10
CA VAL A 128 -1.31 7.70 -19.88
C VAL A 128 -1.07 8.87 -20.84
N HIS A 129 -0.25 9.85 -20.46
CA HIS A 129 0.16 10.89 -21.39
C HIS A 129 0.96 10.33 -22.57
N MET A 130 1.90 9.40 -22.32
CA MET A 130 2.65 8.72 -23.38
C MET A 130 1.76 7.80 -24.23
N TYR A 131 0.75 7.16 -23.62
CA TYR A 131 -0.29 6.41 -24.34
C TYR A 131 -1.07 7.33 -25.29
N ASP A 132 -1.42 8.53 -24.84
CA ASP A 132 -2.22 9.49 -25.60
C ASP A 132 -1.48 10.12 -26.79
N THR A 133 -0.15 9.96 -26.89
CA THR A 133 0.57 10.35 -28.11
C THR A 133 0.26 9.41 -29.28
N GLY A 134 -0.09 8.15 -29.00
CA GLY A 134 -0.22 7.09 -29.99
C GLY A 134 1.11 6.56 -30.52
N ASP A 135 2.25 6.93 -29.92
CA ASP A 135 3.58 6.49 -30.36
C ASP A 135 4.02 5.17 -29.72
N TYR A 136 3.31 4.70 -28.69
CA TYR A 136 3.69 3.52 -27.89
C TYR A 136 2.53 2.53 -27.80
N GLU A 137 2.86 1.26 -27.98
CA GLU A 137 1.93 0.16 -27.72
C GLU A 137 1.73 -0.05 -26.22
N VAL A 138 0.56 -0.57 -25.82
CA VAL A 138 0.23 -0.82 -24.40
C VAL A 138 1.28 -1.69 -23.73
N ASP A 139 1.77 -2.72 -24.41
CA ASP A 139 2.76 -3.64 -23.84
C ASP A 139 4.11 -2.96 -23.55
N GLN A 140 4.47 -1.90 -24.29
CA GLN A 140 5.68 -1.12 -23.99
C GLN A 140 5.51 -0.28 -22.72
N LEU A 141 4.31 0.28 -22.53
CA LEU A 141 3.97 1.04 -21.33
C LEU A 141 3.89 0.14 -20.10
N VAL A 142 3.29 -1.04 -20.25
CA VAL A 142 3.23 -2.08 -19.21
C VAL A 142 4.65 -2.57 -18.88
N GLN A 143 5.51 -2.76 -19.88
CA GLN A 143 6.89 -3.17 -19.65
C GLN A 143 7.65 -2.17 -18.77
N VAL A 144 7.54 -0.85 -19.03
CA VAL A 144 8.24 0.15 -18.20
C VAL A 144 7.63 0.33 -16.80
N MET A 145 6.43 -0.21 -16.53
CA MET A 145 5.93 -0.30 -15.15
C MET A 145 6.77 -1.26 -14.31
N PHE A 146 7.41 -2.27 -14.91
CA PHE A 146 8.42 -3.09 -14.22
C PHE A 146 9.69 -2.30 -13.89
N THR A 147 10.04 -1.32 -14.72
CA THR A 147 11.11 -0.37 -14.39
C THR A 147 10.71 0.50 -13.20
N ALA A 148 9.49 1.04 -13.19
CA ALA A 148 8.96 1.75 -12.04
C ALA A 148 9.02 0.88 -10.77
N SER A 149 8.61 -0.39 -10.85
CA SER A 149 8.58 -1.29 -9.71
C SER A 149 9.97 -1.63 -9.20
N ALA A 150 10.95 -1.88 -10.07
CA ALA A 150 12.34 -2.15 -9.68
C ALA A 150 12.96 -0.97 -8.94
N LEU A 151 12.77 0.24 -9.47
CA LEU A 151 13.28 1.47 -8.88
C LEU A 151 12.62 1.72 -7.51
N GLY A 152 11.30 1.57 -7.41
CA GLY A 152 10.59 1.71 -6.15
C GLY A 152 10.96 0.62 -5.14
N LEU A 153 11.27 -0.60 -5.59
CA LEU A 153 11.70 -1.70 -4.72
C LEU A 153 13.04 -1.40 -4.06
N VAL A 154 14.00 -0.83 -4.81
CA VAL A 154 15.26 -0.35 -4.25
C VAL A 154 15.00 0.77 -3.24
N ILE A 155 14.21 1.77 -3.62
CA ILE A 155 13.92 2.92 -2.73
C ILE A 155 13.27 2.44 -1.44
N ALA A 156 12.27 1.56 -1.51
CA ALA A 156 11.51 1.08 -0.36
C ALA A 156 12.29 0.17 0.60
N ASN A 157 13.36 -0.48 0.11
CA ASN A 157 14.25 -1.30 0.91
C ASN A 157 15.44 -0.54 1.49
N ARG A 158 15.82 0.61 0.89
CA ARG A 158 16.90 1.47 1.40
C ARG A 158 16.38 2.62 2.27
N ALA A 159 15.15 3.07 2.04
CA ALA A 159 14.52 4.18 2.73
C ALA A 159 13.03 3.89 2.97
N SER A 160 12.40 4.61 3.89
CA SER A 160 10.94 4.53 4.03
C SER A 160 10.23 5.09 2.79
N ILE A 161 9.11 4.46 2.41
CA ILE A 161 8.12 4.98 1.44
C ILE A 161 6.82 5.44 2.12
N SER A 162 6.83 5.57 3.45
CA SER A 162 5.67 5.99 4.25
C SER A 162 5.73 7.48 4.56
N GLY A 163 4.63 8.21 4.31
CA GLY A 163 4.49 9.63 4.65
C GLY A 163 4.68 9.90 6.14
N ALA A 164 4.11 9.05 6.99
CA ALA A 164 4.21 9.11 8.45
C ALA A 164 5.63 8.90 8.99
N GLN A 165 6.53 8.26 8.24
CA GLN A 165 7.91 8.00 8.67
C GLN A 165 8.90 8.94 7.98
N GLY A 166 8.87 8.98 6.65
CA GLY A 166 9.85 9.67 5.82
C GLY A 166 9.42 11.03 5.30
N GLY A 167 8.19 11.49 5.61
CA GLY A 167 7.61 12.69 5.01
C GLY A 167 7.15 12.46 3.57
N CYS A 168 6.67 13.50 2.90
CA CYS A 168 6.08 13.36 1.57
C CYS A 168 7.15 13.11 0.48
N GLN A 169 8.43 13.38 0.78
CA GLN A 169 9.55 12.93 -0.05
C GLN A 169 9.56 11.40 -0.23
N ALA A 170 9.13 10.65 0.78
CA ALA A 170 9.09 9.18 0.74
C ALA A 170 8.00 8.64 -0.20
N GLU A 171 6.91 9.38 -0.37
CA GLU A 171 5.77 8.96 -1.21
C GLU A 171 5.84 9.60 -2.60
N ILE A 172 5.78 10.94 -2.63
CA ILE A 172 5.76 11.75 -3.85
C ILE A 172 7.15 11.75 -4.50
N GLY A 173 8.22 11.85 -3.72
CA GLY A 173 9.58 11.80 -4.26
C GLY A 173 9.89 10.46 -4.90
N SER A 174 9.58 9.35 -4.21
CA SER A 174 9.71 7.99 -4.76
C SER A 174 8.91 7.81 -6.06
N ALA A 175 7.64 8.21 -6.08
CA ALA A 175 6.81 8.14 -7.29
C ALA A 175 7.36 9.00 -8.44
N THR A 176 7.89 10.20 -8.14
CA THR A 176 8.57 11.06 -9.12
C THR A 176 9.78 10.36 -9.72
N ALA A 177 10.58 9.69 -8.90
CA ALA A 177 11.78 9.01 -9.32
C ALA A 177 11.47 7.76 -10.16
N MET A 178 10.48 6.97 -9.72
CA MET A 178 9.96 5.82 -10.47
C MET A 178 9.46 6.24 -11.86
N ALA A 179 8.64 7.29 -11.92
CA ALA A 179 8.13 7.84 -13.18
C ALA A 179 9.26 8.36 -14.08
N ALA A 180 10.22 9.11 -13.54
CA ALA A 180 11.34 9.64 -14.31
C ALA A 180 12.20 8.53 -14.93
N GLY A 181 12.55 7.51 -14.14
CA GLY A 181 13.32 6.37 -14.64
C GLY A 181 12.58 5.56 -15.70
N SER A 182 11.28 5.35 -15.52
CA SER A 182 10.42 4.64 -16.48
C SER A 182 10.33 5.36 -17.82
N LEU A 183 10.23 6.70 -17.80
CA LEU A 183 10.21 7.52 -19.01
C LEU A 183 11.55 7.49 -19.76
N VAL A 184 12.69 7.44 -19.04
CA VAL A 184 14.00 7.30 -19.68
C VAL A 184 14.10 5.97 -20.43
N GLU A 185 13.72 4.87 -19.79
CA GLU A 185 13.76 3.57 -20.45
C GLU A 185 12.77 3.49 -21.63
N LEU A 186 11.56 4.04 -21.46
CA LEU A 186 10.56 4.10 -22.54
C LEU A 186 11.09 4.83 -23.79
N LYS A 187 11.90 5.88 -23.59
CA LYS A 187 12.56 6.65 -24.67
C LYS A 187 13.86 6.02 -25.16
N GLY A 188 14.22 4.83 -24.69
CA GLY A 188 15.42 4.08 -25.12
C GLY A 188 16.72 4.56 -24.48
N GLY A 189 16.66 5.22 -23.32
CA GLY A 189 17.85 5.60 -22.55
C GLY A 189 18.56 4.39 -21.92
N SER A 190 19.84 4.55 -21.59
CA SER A 190 20.63 3.49 -20.95
C SER A 190 20.28 3.28 -19.47
N PRO A 191 20.62 2.13 -18.86
CA PRO A 191 20.46 1.93 -17.42
C PRO A 191 21.11 3.03 -16.56
N GLU A 192 22.26 3.58 -16.98
CA GLU A 192 22.90 4.71 -16.28
C GLU A 192 22.05 5.98 -16.34
N GLN A 193 21.45 6.28 -17.50
CA GLN A 193 20.55 7.43 -17.64
C GLN A 193 19.31 7.25 -16.76
N VAL A 194 18.80 6.02 -16.62
CA VAL A 194 17.71 5.73 -15.67
C VAL A 194 18.16 6.07 -14.25
N GLY A 195 19.34 5.60 -13.83
CA GLY A 195 19.91 5.95 -12.53
C GLY A 195 20.04 7.47 -12.31
N HIS A 196 20.50 8.21 -13.32
CA HIS A 196 20.62 9.67 -13.25
C HIS A 196 19.26 10.37 -13.14
N ALA A 197 18.24 9.94 -13.88
CA ALA A 197 16.89 10.51 -13.79
C ALA A 197 16.31 10.34 -12.38
N VAL A 198 16.47 9.15 -11.78
CA VAL A 198 16.05 8.85 -10.40
C VAL A 198 16.73 9.80 -9.41
N GLY A 199 18.05 9.95 -9.51
CA GLY A 199 18.81 10.85 -8.62
C GLY A 199 18.41 12.32 -8.78
N LEU A 200 18.22 12.78 -10.02
CA LEU A 200 17.77 14.15 -10.33
C LEU A 200 16.36 14.42 -9.78
N ALA A 201 15.42 13.48 -9.96
CA ALA A 201 14.05 13.57 -9.47
C ALA A 201 13.99 13.62 -7.93
N LEU A 202 14.71 12.71 -7.24
CA LEU A 202 14.70 12.64 -5.78
C LEU A 202 15.29 13.89 -5.13
N LYS A 203 16.39 14.44 -5.67
CA LYS A 203 17.01 15.68 -5.14
C LYS A 203 16.06 16.87 -5.11
N ASN A 204 15.07 16.92 -6.02
CA ASN A 204 14.07 17.99 -6.02
C ASN A 204 12.95 17.78 -4.98
N SER A 205 12.92 16.63 -4.32
CA SER A 205 11.89 16.25 -3.34
C SER A 205 12.44 16.15 -1.91
N LEU A 206 13.76 16.16 -1.71
CA LEU A 206 14.38 16.04 -0.39
C LEU A 206 13.89 17.13 0.58
N GLY A 207 13.51 16.72 1.79
CA GLY A 207 12.97 17.60 2.83
C GLY A 207 11.47 17.92 2.70
N LEU A 208 10.76 17.35 1.73
CA LEU A 208 9.33 17.58 1.59
C LEU A 208 8.54 16.94 2.74
N VAL A 209 7.98 17.78 3.61
CA VAL A 209 7.18 17.35 4.78
C VAL A 209 5.83 16.74 4.38
N CYS A 210 5.33 15.79 5.17
CA CYS A 210 3.96 15.29 5.05
C CYS A 210 3.15 15.87 6.21
N ASP A 211 2.27 16.83 5.95
CA ASP A 211 1.37 17.34 6.98
C ASP A 211 0.08 17.88 6.30
N PRO A 212 -0.78 16.96 5.84
CA PRO A 212 -1.94 17.34 5.06
C PRO A 212 -3.02 17.99 5.93
N VAL A 213 -3.76 18.93 5.33
CA VAL A 213 -4.87 19.62 6.00
C VAL A 213 -5.90 18.60 6.47
N ALA A 214 -6.27 18.71 7.74
CA ALA A 214 -7.22 17.82 8.40
C ALA A 214 -6.82 16.33 8.38
N GLY A 215 -5.55 16.01 8.12
CA GLY A 215 -5.09 14.63 7.99
C GLY A 215 -5.72 13.91 6.79
N LEU A 216 -6.07 14.62 5.72
CA LEU A 216 -6.75 14.06 4.55
C LEU A 216 -5.81 14.01 3.35
N VAL A 217 -5.93 12.98 2.51
CA VAL A 217 -5.17 12.85 1.24
C VAL A 217 -5.77 13.78 0.16
N GLU A 218 -5.84 15.07 0.46
CA GLU A 218 -6.47 16.11 -0.36
C GLU A 218 -5.49 17.28 -0.55
N ILE A 219 -5.25 18.06 0.51
CA ILE A 219 -4.44 19.28 0.48
C ILE A 219 -3.17 19.04 1.32
N PRO A 220 -1.96 19.17 0.75
CA PRO A 220 -1.61 19.56 -0.62
C PRO A 220 -1.39 18.36 -1.57
N CYS A 221 -1.85 17.16 -1.21
CA CYS A 221 -1.53 15.93 -1.92
C CYS A 221 -1.92 15.96 -3.42
N ILE A 222 -3.10 16.47 -3.76
CA ILE A 222 -3.58 16.54 -5.15
C ILE A 222 -2.65 17.40 -6.01
N THR A 223 -2.31 18.60 -5.55
CA THR A 223 -1.47 19.54 -6.32
C THR A 223 -0.01 19.11 -6.35
N ARG A 224 0.49 18.43 -5.30
CA ARG A 224 1.82 17.82 -5.30
C ARG A 224 1.97 16.78 -6.40
N ASN A 225 0.97 15.90 -6.60
CA ASN A 225 1.00 14.92 -7.70
C ASN A 225 1.08 15.61 -9.06
N GLY A 226 0.27 16.66 -9.28
CA GLY A 226 0.30 17.47 -10.49
C GLY A 226 1.69 18.03 -10.83
N LEU A 227 2.31 18.72 -9.87
CA LEU A 227 3.62 19.35 -10.08
C LEU A 227 4.77 18.34 -10.18
N HIS A 228 4.69 17.23 -9.44
CA HIS A 228 5.72 16.21 -9.46
C HIS A 228 5.65 15.32 -10.71
N ALA A 229 4.48 15.13 -11.33
CA ALA A 229 4.39 14.47 -12.63
C ALA A 229 5.16 15.25 -13.72
N LEU A 230 5.07 16.58 -13.71
CA LEU A 230 5.87 17.42 -14.61
C LEU A 230 7.37 17.39 -14.25
N THR A 231 7.69 17.36 -12.95
CA THR A 231 9.08 17.21 -12.48
C THR A 231 9.71 15.90 -12.95
N ALA A 232 8.95 14.80 -12.95
CA ALA A 232 9.42 13.51 -13.44
C ALA A 232 9.79 13.56 -14.93
N MET A 233 8.95 14.20 -15.77
CA MET A 233 9.27 14.40 -17.19
C MET A 233 10.53 15.24 -17.38
N ALA A 234 10.65 16.35 -16.64
CA ALA A 234 11.83 17.22 -16.73
C ALA A 234 13.11 16.47 -16.31
N ALA A 235 13.06 15.68 -15.24
CA ALA A 235 14.20 14.87 -14.79
C ALA A 235 14.59 13.80 -15.81
N ALA A 236 13.60 13.17 -16.47
CA ALA A 236 13.83 12.22 -17.55
C ALA A 236 14.52 12.90 -18.75
N ASP A 237 14.01 14.03 -19.23
CA ASP A 237 14.62 14.76 -20.34
C ASP A 237 16.01 15.31 -19.99
N MET A 238 16.26 15.72 -18.74
CA MET A 238 17.59 16.10 -18.26
C MET A 238 18.57 14.92 -18.38
N ALA A 239 18.19 13.72 -17.93
CA ALA A 239 19.03 12.54 -18.05
C ALA A 239 19.25 12.12 -19.52
N MET A 240 18.22 12.24 -20.37
CA MET A 240 18.34 12.03 -21.81
C MET A 240 19.28 13.05 -22.47
N ALA A 241 19.29 14.30 -21.97
CA ALA A 241 20.25 15.33 -22.34
C ALA A 241 21.65 15.14 -21.72
N SER A 242 21.91 13.97 -21.12
CA SER A 242 23.19 13.62 -20.48
C SER A 242 23.55 14.48 -19.26
N VAL A 243 22.55 15.06 -18.58
CA VAL A 243 22.75 15.63 -17.26
C VAL A 243 22.95 14.50 -16.26
N VAL A 244 24.11 14.48 -15.63
CA VAL A 244 24.52 13.43 -14.69
C VAL A 244 24.14 13.81 -13.26
N SER A 245 23.61 12.86 -12.49
CA SER A 245 23.56 13.03 -11.03
C SER A 245 24.95 12.84 -10.45
N ILE A 246 25.62 13.94 -10.11
CA ILE A 246 26.99 13.91 -9.55
C ILE A 246 27.04 13.14 -8.23
N ILE A 247 26.06 13.35 -7.36
CA ILE A 247 25.87 12.50 -6.18
C ILE A 247 25.24 11.20 -6.64
N PRO A 248 25.85 10.03 -6.35
CA PRO A 248 25.29 8.73 -6.71
C PRO A 248 23.86 8.57 -6.20
N THR A 249 23.01 7.93 -7.01
CA THR A 249 21.58 7.84 -6.71
C THR A 249 21.30 7.09 -5.42
N ASP A 250 22.08 6.06 -5.09
CA ASP A 250 21.97 5.36 -3.81
C ASP A 250 22.22 6.29 -2.61
N GLU A 251 23.23 7.18 -2.70
CA GLU A 251 23.49 8.17 -1.65
C GLU A 251 22.37 9.22 -1.54
N VAL A 252 21.69 9.54 -2.64
CA VAL A 252 20.51 10.41 -2.62
C VAL A 252 19.35 9.73 -1.89
N ILE A 253 19.16 8.42 -2.07
CA ILE A 253 18.14 7.64 -1.35
C ILE A 253 18.49 7.58 0.15
N ASP A 254 19.75 7.34 0.49
CA ASP A 254 20.21 7.30 1.88
C ASP A 254 20.05 8.68 2.56
N ALA A 255 20.28 9.77 1.82
CA ALA A 255 20.01 11.13 2.30
C ALA A 255 18.50 11.37 2.53
N MET A 256 17.63 10.85 1.66
CA MET A 256 16.18 10.89 1.86
C MET A 256 15.78 10.20 3.16
N ASP A 257 16.34 9.02 3.44
CA ASP A 257 16.09 8.28 4.68
C ASP A 257 16.56 9.06 5.92
N SER A 258 17.80 9.56 5.90
CA SER A 258 18.37 10.35 7.01
C SER A 258 17.52 11.59 7.30
N ILE A 259 17.11 12.34 6.27
CA ILE A 259 16.22 13.49 6.41
C ILE A 259 14.88 13.06 7.01
N GLY A 260 14.31 11.97 6.51
CA GLY A 260 13.04 11.41 7.02
C GLY A 260 13.10 11.13 8.51
N ASN A 261 14.17 10.47 8.96
CA ASN A 261 14.44 10.13 10.36
C ASN A 261 14.68 11.35 11.27
N GLU A 262 15.14 12.47 10.70
CA GLU A 262 15.36 13.74 11.42
C GLU A 262 14.13 14.66 11.43
N LEU A 263 13.11 14.40 10.61
CA LEU A 263 11.89 15.23 10.60
C LEU A 263 11.21 15.27 11.98
N PRO A 264 10.82 16.44 12.49
CA PRO A 264 9.99 16.53 13.68
C PRO A 264 8.65 15.82 13.49
N GLU A 265 8.12 15.20 14.55
CA GLU A 265 6.81 14.52 14.53
C GLU A 265 5.67 15.44 14.07
N SER A 266 5.72 16.73 14.43
CA SER A 266 4.75 17.74 13.98
C SER A 266 4.75 17.98 12.46
N LEU A 267 5.76 17.47 11.74
CA LEU A 267 5.90 17.56 10.29
C LEU A 267 5.80 16.17 9.61
N ARG A 268 5.30 15.17 10.35
CA ARG A 268 5.09 13.78 9.92
C ARG A 268 3.64 13.34 10.11
N GLU A 269 2.82 13.54 9.10
CA GLU A 269 1.41 13.10 8.92
C GLU A 269 0.48 13.29 10.15
N THR A 270 0.85 14.15 11.10
CA THR A 270 0.10 14.39 12.34
C THR A 270 -1.05 15.38 12.16
N GLY A 271 -1.02 16.19 11.09
CA GLY A 271 -2.05 17.19 10.80
C GLY A 271 -2.00 18.40 11.74
N ILE A 272 -0.90 18.60 12.47
CA ILE A 272 -0.75 19.67 13.48
C ILE A 272 0.23 20.78 13.07
N GLY A 273 1.18 20.50 12.17
CA GLY A 273 2.27 21.41 11.80
C GLY A 273 2.08 22.06 10.42
N GLY A 274 3.14 22.15 9.62
CA GLY A 274 3.07 22.40 8.17
C GLY A 274 1.95 23.34 7.65
N VAL A 275 1.23 22.88 6.62
CA VAL A 275 0.08 23.61 6.07
C VAL A 275 -1.21 23.34 6.86
N ALA A 276 -1.30 22.19 7.55
CA ALA A 276 -2.47 21.80 8.32
C ALA A 276 -2.69 22.71 9.55
N GLY A 277 -1.59 23.07 10.22
CA GLY A 277 -1.51 23.98 11.36
C GLY A 277 -1.56 25.46 11.00
N THR A 278 -1.87 25.83 9.75
CA THR A 278 -2.20 27.24 9.43
C THR A 278 -3.59 27.60 9.99
N PRO A 279 -3.91 28.90 10.20
CA PRO A 279 -5.26 29.30 10.63
C PRO A 279 -6.37 28.78 9.71
N THR A 280 -6.12 28.76 8.40
CA THR A 280 -7.05 28.20 7.41
C THR A 280 -7.11 26.68 7.49
N GLY A 281 -5.98 26.00 7.65
CA GLY A 281 -5.94 24.53 7.76
C GLY A 281 -6.71 24.02 8.99
N ARG A 282 -6.54 24.67 10.15
CA ARG A 282 -7.32 24.38 11.36
C ARG A 282 -8.81 24.61 11.14
N ARG A 283 -9.20 25.76 10.59
CA ARG A 283 -10.62 26.04 10.28
C ARG A 283 -11.23 25.00 9.34
N ILE A 284 -10.47 24.51 8.37
CA ILE A 284 -10.93 23.44 7.47
C ILE A 284 -11.11 22.13 8.25
N LYS A 285 -10.15 21.76 9.11
CA LYS A 285 -10.29 20.59 9.99
C LYS A 285 -11.57 20.66 10.83
N ASP A 286 -11.86 21.81 11.42
CA ASP A 286 -13.07 22.04 12.22
C ASP A 286 -14.34 21.93 11.37
N GLN A 287 -14.30 22.35 10.10
CA GLN A 287 -15.42 22.20 9.17
C GLN A 287 -15.70 20.73 8.80
N VAL A 288 -14.67 19.89 8.69
CA VAL A 288 -14.82 18.47 8.35
C VAL A 288 -15.31 17.64 9.52
N PHE A 289 -14.72 17.81 10.69
CA PHE A 289 -14.96 16.94 11.85
C PHE A 289 -15.92 17.53 12.89
N GLY A 290 -16.28 18.82 12.76
CA GLY A 290 -17.06 19.58 13.74
C GLY A 290 -16.20 20.11 14.89
N ASN A 291 -16.68 21.17 15.57
CA ASN A 291 -16.06 21.70 16.80
C ASN A 291 -16.32 20.74 17.97
N ASN A 292 -15.52 19.67 18.08
CA ASN A 292 -15.42 18.90 19.31
C ASN A 292 -14.04 19.17 19.95
N ASP A 293 -13.86 20.40 20.43
CA ASP A 293 -12.74 20.85 21.27
C ASP A 293 -12.74 20.22 22.68
N GLU A 294 -13.38 19.07 22.90
CA GLU A 294 -13.35 18.36 24.19
C GLU A 294 -12.46 17.10 24.20
N LEU A 295 -11.84 16.70 23.09
CA LEU A 295 -11.12 15.41 23.00
C LEU A 295 -9.60 15.47 22.81
N VAL A 296 -8.96 16.65 22.91
CA VAL A 296 -7.49 16.71 22.97
C VAL A 296 -7.08 17.55 24.17
N LYS A 297 -7.12 16.93 25.37
CA LYS A 297 -6.27 17.39 26.46
C LYS A 297 -4.89 16.78 26.25
N ASP A 298 -3.89 17.65 26.18
CA ASP A 298 -2.47 17.35 26.16
C ASP A 298 -2.15 16.22 27.15
N VAL A 299 -1.87 15.03 26.63
CA VAL A 299 -1.05 14.06 27.34
C VAL A 299 0.36 14.36 26.86
N GLU A 300 1.14 15.06 27.68
CA GLU A 300 2.59 15.08 27.53
C GLU A 300 3.08 13.62 27.57
N VAL A 301 3.40 13.07 26.40
CA VAL A 301 4.08 11.79 26.30
C VAL A 301 5.55 12.08 26.57
N GLU A 302 6.01 11.78 27.78
CA GLU A 302 7.43 11.53 28.00
C GLU A 302 7.81 10.28 27.19
N LEU A 303 8.39 10.49 26.00
CA LEU A 303 9.13 9.46 25.27
C LEU A 303 10.40 9.13 26.06
N SER A 304 10.26 8.44 27.19
CA SER A 304 11.36 7.79 27.91
C SER A 304 11.53 6.37 27.38
N GLY A 305 11.79 6.27 26.08
CA GLY A 305 12.24 5.04 25.44
C GLY A 305 13.51 5.36 24.70
N THR A 306 14.66 5.05 25.29
CA THR A 306 15.90 4.89 24.51
C THR A 306 15.63 3.78 23.51
N GLY A 307 15.23 4.15 22.28
CA GLY A 307 15.08 3.22 21.18
C GLY A 307 16.43 2.59 20.91
N GLU A 308 16.68 1.45 21.54
CA GLU A 308 17.71 0.54 21.06
C GLU A 308 17.34 0.20 19.62
N LYS A 309 18.17 0.67 18.70
CA LYS A 309 18.16 0.20 17.32
C LYS A 309 18.29 -1.31 17.37
N VAL A 310 17.26 -2.00 16.90
CA VAL A 310 17.49 -3.32 16.30
C VAL A 310 18.37 -3.04 15.10
N VAL A 311 19.67 -3.25 15.27
CA VAL A 311 20.60 -3.33 14.16
C VAL A 311 20.22 -4.63 13.45
N ASP A 312 19.54 -4.50 12.32
CA ASP A 312 19.27 -5.62 11.42
C ASP A 312 20.57 -5.99 10.72
N ASP A 313 21.42 -6.76 11.42
CA ASP A 313 22.69 -7.30 10.95
C ASP A 313 22.49 -8.51 9.99
N GLY A 314 21.51 -8.42 9.08
CA GLY A 314 21.18 -9.50 8.15
C GLY A 314 20.01 -9.16 7.22
N VAL A 315 20.23 -8.23 6.29
CA VAL A 315 19.23 -7.66 5.36
C VAL A 315 18.34 -8.73 4.74
N THR A 316 17.16 -8.92 5.35
CA THR A 316 16.03 -9.54 4.68
C THR A 316 15.22 -8.38 4.12
N ALA A 317 15.15 -8.24 2.80
CA ALA A 317 14.44 -7.12 2.17
C ALA A 317 12.99 -7.03 2.68
N LYS A 318 12.57 -5.84 3.13
CA LYS A 318 11.20 -5.55 3.63
C LYS A 318 10.15 -5.73 2.54
N TYR A 319 10.51 -5.36 1.31
CA TYR A 319 9.69 -5.55 0.13
C TYR A 319 10.41 -6.50 -0.82
N GLN A 320 9.69 -7.46 -1.39
CA GLN A 320 10.29 -8.52 -2.21
C GLN A 320 9.83 -8.48 -3.65
N SER A 321 8.56 -8.12 -3.88
CA SER A 321 7.96 -8.06 -5.21
C SER A 321 7.69 -6.63 -5.68
N GLY A 322 7.87 -6.40 -6.97
CA GLY A 322 7.48 -5.17 -7.67
C GLY A 322 5.98 -4.90 -7.63
N PHE A 323 5.13 -5.91 -7.46
CA PHE A 323 3.69 -5.73 -7.27
C PHE A 323 3.31 -5.14 -5.90
N GLU A 324 4.25 -5.10 -4.96
CA GLU A 324 4.10 -4.38 -3.69
C GLU A 324 4.40 -2.88 -3.84
N ILE A 325 5.04 -2.52 -4.95
CA ILE A 325 5.41 -1.15 -5.31
C ILE A 325 4.39 -0.57 -6.29
N ILE A 326 3.88 -1.37 -7.22
CA ILE A 326 2.79 -1.01 -8.13
C ILE A 326 1.57 -1.83 -7.73
N GLY A 327 0.77 -1.24 -6.85
CA GLY A 327 -0.38 -1.91 -6.24
C GLY A 327 -0.52 -1.64 -4.74
N PRO A 328 -1.58 -2.17 -4.11
CA PRO A 328 -2.66 -2.92 -4.76
C PRO A 328 -3.58 -2.01 -5.60
N VAL A 329 -4.41 -2.63 -6.44
CA VAL A 329 -5.63 -1.99 -6.95
C VAL A 329 -6.58 -1.84 -5.76
N MET A 330 -7.03 -0.62 -5.48
CA MET A 330 -7.80 -0.35 -4.27
C MET A 330 -8.82 0.78 -4.44
N ILE A 331 -9.76 0.85 -3.50
CA ILE A 331 -10.56 2.05 -3.25
C ILE A 331 -9.80 2.98 -2.31
N GLY A 332 -9.68 4.25 -2.70
CA GLY A 332 -8.99 5.28 -1.93
C GLY A 332 -9.61 5.58 -0.55
N PRO A 333 -8.97 6.45 0.27
CA PRO A 333 -7.85 7.32 -0.11
C PRO A 333 -6.44 6.83 0.26
N SER A 334 -6.29 5.77 1.06
CA SER A 334 -4.99 5.42 1.67
C SER A 334 -4.73 3.91 1.69
N SER A 335 -3.57 3.45 1.18
CA SER A 335 -3.29 2.01 1.09
C SER A 335 -3.15 1.34 2.47
N SER A 336 -2.59 2.03 3.46
CA SER A 336 -2.50 1.52 4.83
C SER A 336 -3.84 1.57 5.58
N HIS A 337 -4.56 2.67 5.44
CA HIS A 337 -5.79 2.92 6.19
C HIS A 337 -7.05 2.35 5.54
N THR A 338 -7.01 2.09 4.24
CA THR A 338 -8.13 1.53 3.47
C THR A 338 -7.83 0.10 3.04
N ALA A 339 -6.81 -0.16 2.20
CA ALA A 339 -6.55 -1.52 1.72
C ALA A 339 -6.12 -2.47 2.85
N GLY A 340 -5.17 -2.05 3.71
CA GLY A 340 -4.76 -2.84 4.88
C GLY A 340 -5.91 -3.08 5.87
N ALA A 341 -6.72 -2.06 6.13
CA ALA A 341 -7.90 -2.18 6.99
C ALA A 341 -8.97 -3.14 6.43
N VAL A 342 -9.23 -3.11 5.11
CA VAL A 342 -10.10 -4.10 4.45
C VAL A 342 -9.56 -5.51 4.66
N ARG A 343 -8.25 -5.73 4.45
CA ARG A 343 -7.62 -7.03 4.64
C ARG A 343 -7.74 -7.51 6.10
N ILE A 344 -7.50 -6.65 7.09
CA ILE A 344 -7.67 -7.00 8.52
C ILE A 344 -9.10 -7.45 8.80
N GLY A 345 -10.10 -6.68 8.37
CA GLY A 345 -11.51 -7.04 8.55
C GLY A 345 -11.88 -8.34 7.81
N ASN A 346 -11.31 -8.55 6.62
CA ASN A 346 -11.58 -9.74 5.80
C ASN A 346 -10.97 -11.00 6.42
N VAL A 347 -9.77 -10.92 6.99
CA VAL A 347 -9.20 -12.02 7.79
C VAL A 347 -10.12 -12.37 8.96
N ALA A 348 -10.62 -11.38 9.72
CA ALA A 348 -11.57 -11.64 10.81
C ALA A 348 -12.85 -12.34 10.30
N ARG A 349 -13.38 -11.91 9.14
CA ARG A 349 -14.55 -12.52 8.49
C ARG A 349 -14.30 -13.97 8.12
N GLN A 350 -13.18 -14.27 7.46
CA GLN A 350 -12.86 -15.64 7.06
C GLN A 350 -12.62 -16.54 8.28
N LEU A 351 -11.98 -16.01 9.33
CA LEU A 351 -11.78 -16.72 10.60
C LEU A 351 -13.09 -16.97 11.37
N LEU A 352 -14.09 -16.11 11.23
CA LEU A 352 -15.41 -16.34 11.82
C LEU A 352 -16.11 -17.53 11.13
N GLY A 353 -16.01 -17.63 9.80
CA GLY A 353 -16.59 -18.74 9.03
C GLY A 353 -18.13 -18.77 8.97
N GLU A 354 -18.81 -17.73 9.49
CA GLU A 354 -20.26 -17.54 9.41
C GLU A 354 -20.61 -16.05 9.20
N GLU A 355 -21.89 -15.72 9.05
CA GLU A 355 -22.34 -14.32 8.94
C GLU A 355 -22.18 -13.59 10.28
N PRO A 356 -21.80 -12.30 10.28
CA PRO A 356 -21.48 -11.55 11.48
C PRO A 356 -22.72 -10.79 11.96
N GLU A 357 -23.01 -10.85 13.25
CA GLU A 357 -24.13 -10.14 13.86
C GLU A 357 -23.67 -8.87 14.57
N GLU A 358 -22.46 -8.89 15.12
CA GLU A 358 -21.89 -7.76 15.86
C GLU A 358 -20.37 -7.70 15.70
N VAL A 359 -19.82 -6.49 15.62
CA VAL A 359 -18.38 -6.24 15.62
C VAL A 359 -18.03 -5.05 16.51
N VAL A 360 -16.94 -5.20 17.27
CA VAL A 360 -16.30 -4.12 18.02
C VAL A 360 -14.87 -3.95 17.53
N PHE A 361 -14.59 -2.81 16.92
CA PHE A 361 -13.25 -2.39 16.52
C PHE A 361 -12.61 -1.55 17.62
N THR A 362 -11.42 -1.93 18.09
CA THR A 362 -10.57 -1.06 18.92
C THR A 362 -9.40 -0.56 18.11
N LEU A 363 -9.28 0.76 17.94
CA LEU A 363 -8.25 1.40 17.12
C LEU A 363 -7.16 2.00 18.01
N MET A 364 -5.91 1.92 17.53
CA MET A 364 -4.72 2.46 18.19
C MET A 364 -4.12 3.61 17.37
N ASP A 365 -3.49 4.58 18.04
CA ASP A 365 -2.68 5.67 17.48
C ASP A 365 -3.19 6.27 16.16
N SER A 366 -2.50 6.06 15.05
CA SER A 366 -2.82 6.69 13.76
C SER A 366 -4.20 6.26 13.24
N PHE A 367 -4.57 4.98 13.41
CA PHE A 367 -5.94 4.54 13.11
C PHE A 367 -6.96 5.25 14.00
N ALA A 368 -6.71 5.36 15.30
CA ALA A 368 -7.64 6.04 16.21
C ALA A 368 -7.84 7.53 15.86
N GLN A 369 -6.78 8.21 15.43
CA GLN A 369 -6.83 9.65 15.14
C GLN A 369 -7.44 9.98 13.77
N THR A 370 -7.30 9.09 12.78
CA THR A 370 -7.62 9.42 11.37
C THR A 370 -8.72 8.55 10.75
N TYR A 371 -9.30 7.58 11.47
CA TYR A 371 -10.15 6.55 10.87
C TYR A 371 -11.33 7.07 10.04
N ARG A 372 -11.91 8.23 10.37
CA ARG A 372 -12.99 8.83 9.59
C ARG A 372 -12.49 9.52 8.34
N GLY A 373 -11.36 10.22 8.43
CA GLY A 373 -10.78 10.97 7.33
C GLY A 373 -10.17 10.06 6.25
N HIS A 374 -9.47 9.01 6.69
CA HIS A 374 -8.88 8.03 5.79
C HIS A 374 -9.82 6.85 5.44
N GLY A 375 -11.06 6.86 5.94
CA GLY A 375 -12.05 5.82 5.65
C GLY A 375 -11.72 4.44 6.25
N THR A 376 -10.89 4.38 7.29
CA THR A 376 -10.56 3.14 8.01
C THR A 376 -11.77 2.49 8.65
N ASP A 377 -12.75 3.26 9.12
CA ASP A 377 -14.00 2.68 9.59
C ASP A 377 -14.73 1.92 8.50
N LEU A 378 -14.91 2.55 7.33
CA LEU A 378 -15.57 1.94 6.19
C LEU A 378 -14.79 0.72 5.69
N ALA A 379 -13.47 0.82 5.65
CA ALA A 379 -12.59 -0.27 5.24
C ALA A 379 -12.69 -1.49 6.17
N LEU A 380 -12.63 -1.30 7.48
CA LEU A 380 -12.77 -2.38 8.46
C LEU A 380 -14.14 -3.04 8.37
N ILE A 381 -15.21 -2.24 8.23
CA ILE A 381 -16.58 -2.74 8.03
C ILE A 381 -16.65 -3.54 6.72
N ALA A 382 -16.13 -3.00 5.61
CA ALA A 382 -16.11 -3.64 4.31
C ALA A 382 -15.39 -5.00 4.36
N GLY A 383 -14.24 -5.06 5.03
CA GLY A 383 -13.53 -6.31 5.26
C GLY A 383 -14.39 -7.34 5.99
N VAL A 384 -15.05 -6.94 7.09
CA VAL A 384 -15.95 -7.83 7.84
C VAL A 384 -17.17 -8.27 7.01
N LEU A 385 -17.61 -7.45 6.05
CA LEU A 385 -18.67 -7.79 5.09
C LEU A 385 -18.19 -8.71 3.95
N GLY A 386 -16.89 -9.01 3.87
CA GLY A 386 -16.29 -9.89 2.87
C GLY A 386 -15.80 -9.20 1.60
N PHE A 387 -15.72 -7.88 1.57
CA PHE A 387 -15.24 -7.14 0.40
C PHE A 387 -13.72 -7.26 0.26
N ASN A 388 -13.24 -7.16 -0.99
CA ASN A 388 -11.82 -7.02 -1.30
C ASN A 388 -11.44 -5.54 -1.44
N THR A 389 -10.14 -5.26 -1.52
CA THR A 389 -9.58 -3.90 -1.52
C THR A 389 -10.06 -3.02 -2.68
N SER A 390 -10.50 -3.60 -3.79
CA SER A 390 -10.93 -2.91 -5.01
C SER A 390 -12.45 -2.78 -5.16
N ASP A 391 -13.22 -3.27 -4.18
CA ASP A 391 -14.68 -3.28 -4.23
C ASP A 391 -15.27 -1.87 -4.08
N LYS A 392 -16.01 -1.41 -5.09
CA LYS A 392 -16.61 -0.07 -5.14
C LYS A 392 -17.60 0.18 -4.01
N GLU A 393 -18.17 -0.87 -3.41
CA GLU A 393 -19.10 -0.76 -2.29
C GLU A 393 -18.42 -0.42 -0.96
N ILE A 394 -17.08 -0.39 -0.88
CA ILE A 394 -16.35 0.08 0.32
C ILE A 394 -16.84 1.46 0.77
N ALA A 395 -17.10 2.38 -0.16
CA ALA A 395 -17.58 3.72 0.16
C ALA A 395 -18.95 3.72 0.87
N ARG A 396 -19.75 2.66 0.69
CA ARG A 396 -21.08 2.44 1.24
C ARG A 396 -21.13 1.37 2.33
N ALA A 397 -19.97 0.88 2.79
CA ALA A 397 -19.89 -0.25 3.71
C ALA A 397 -20.75 -0.08 4.99
N ARG A 398 -20.86 1.15 5.51
CA ARG A 398 -21.71 1.46 6.67
C ARG A 398 -23.20 1.28 6.36
N GLU A 399 -23.67 1.78 5.22
CA GLU A 399 -25.06 1.60 4.78
C GLU A 399 -25.38 0.12 4.61
N ILE A 400 -24.47 -0.63 3.99
CA ILE A 400 -24.64 -2.07 3.74
C ILE A 400 -24.63 -2.86 5.06
N ALA A 401 -23.82 -2.46 6.04
CA ALA A 401 -23.84 -3.07 7.36
C ALA A 401 -25.20 -2.87 8.05
N GLU A 402 -25.80 -1.68 7.95
CA GLU A 402 -27.13 -1.38 8.49
C GLU A 402 -28.23 -2.19 7.78
N GLU A 403 -28.17 -2.27 6.44
CA GLU A 403 -29.08 -3.09 5.61
C GLU A 403 -29.00 -4.58 5.97
N ARG A 404 -27.80 -5.08 6.32
CA ARG A 404 -27.56 -6.45 6.77
C ARG A 404 -27.73 -6.66 8.28
N HIS A 405 -28.17 -5.63 9.00
CA HIS A 405 -28.36 -5.65 10.46
C HIS A 405 -27.11 -6.00 11.29
N LEU A 406 -25.91 -5.74 10.74
CA LEU A 406 -24.64 -5.89 11.45
C LEU A 406 -24.48 -4.73 12.44
N LYS A 407 -24.35 -5.04 13.73
CA LYS A 407 -24.07 -4.04 14.78
C LYS A 407 -22.58 -3.68 14.77
N VAL A 408 -22.26 -2.40 14.62
CA VAL A 408 -20.86 -1.94 14.53
C VAL A 408 -20.54 -0.94 15.63
N ASN A 409 -19.48 -1.21 16.40
CA ASN A 409 -18.96 -0.30 17.43
C ASN A 409 -17.47 0.00 17.22
N PHE A 410 -17.08 1.24 17.49
CA PHE A 410 -15.68 1.68 17.47
C PHE A 410 -15.25 2.17 18.85
N LEU A 411 -14.05 1.79 19.26
CA LEU A 411 -13.39 2.20 20.50
C LEU A 411 -11.98 2.69 20.17
N GLU A 412 -11.49 3.70 20.89
CA GLU A 412 -10.12 4.19 20.76
C GLU A 412 -9.36 3.84 22.04
N ARG A 413 -8.31 3.02 21.93
CA ARG A 413 -7.45 2.63 23.06
C ARG A 413 -6.04 2.32 22.59
N ASN A 414 -5.06 2.65 23.42
CA ASN A 414 -3.71 2.11 23.25
C ASN A 414 -3.75 0.58 23.51
N LEU A 415 -3.26 -0.20 22.55
CA LEU A 415 -3.28 -1.67 22.60
C LEU A 415 -1.95 -2.28 23.07
N GLY A 416 -0.95 -1.46 23.39
CA GLY A 416 0.40 -1.86 23.74
C GLY A 416 1.40 -1.50 22.63
N ASN A 417 2.49 -2.26 22.56
CA ASN A 417 3.59 -1.99 21.63
C ASN A 417 3.33 -2.65 20.27
N TYR A 418 2.35 -2.15 19.51
CA TYR A 418 2.08 -2.58 18.14
C TYR A 418 2.37 -1.45 17.13
N HIS A 419 2.21 -1.74 15.83
CA HIS A 419 2.35 -0.71 14.80
C HIS A 419 1.27 0.39 14.97
N PRO A 420 1.53 1.67 14.70
CA PRO A 420 0.53 2.74 14.88
C PRO A 420 -0.80 2.53 14.12
N ASN A 421 -0.77 1.73 13.05
CA ASN A 421 -1.93 1.32 12.26
C ASN A 421 -2.48 -0.04 12.71
N THR A 422 -2.84 -0.16 13.99
CA THR A 422 -3.35 -1.41 14.58
C THR A 422 -4.83 -1.33 14.88
N ALA A 423 -5.55 -2.40 14.54
CA ALA A 423 -6.93 -2.63 14.95
C ALA A 423 -7.06 -3.97 15.66
N ARG A 424 -7.77 -3.97 16.79
CA ARG A 424 -8.30 -5.18 17.41
C ARG A 424 -9.75 -5.36 16.99
N VAL A 425 -10.07 -6.50 16.40
CA VAL A 425 -11.41 -6.82 15.89
C VAL A 425 -12.00 -7.91 16.78
N HIS A 426 -13.11 -7.60 17.46
CA HIS A 426 -13.94 -8.59 18.16
C HIS A 426 -15.18 -8.81 17.32
N LEU A 427 -15.28 -9.96 16.67
CA LEU A 427 -16.33 -10.26 15.71
C LEU A 427 -17.19 -11.43 16.20
N PHE A 428 -18.51 -11.22 16.25
CA PHE A 428 -19.49 -12.17 16.76
C PHE A 428 -20.43 -12.61 15.64
N GLY A 429 -20.62 -13.92 15.51
CA GLY A 429 -21.68 -14.53 14.72
C GLY A 429 -22.71 -15.22 15.61
N ALA A 430 -23.62 -15.98 15.01
CA ALA A 430 -24.69 -16.66 15.71
C ALA A 430 -24.20 -17.75 16.69
N ASN A 431 -23.11 -18.44 16.38
CA ASN A 431 -22.63 -19.61 17.11
C ASN A 431 -21.25 -19.44 17.74
N ARG A 432 -20.46 -18.47 17.24
CA ARG A 432 -19.07 -18.28 17.67
C ARG A 432 -18.67 -16.80 17.60
N HIS A 433 -17.50 -16.52 18.16
CA HIS A 433 -16.84 -15.24 18.01
C HIS A 433 -15.36 -15.47 17.74
N VAL A 434 -14.70 -14.45 17.17
CA VAL A 434 -13.26 -14.43 16.95
C VAL A 434 -12.72 -13.08 17.37
N THR A 435 -11.56 -13.09 18.01
CA THR A 435 -10.80 -11.87 18.31
C THR A 435 -9.47 -11.89 17.58
N ILE A 436 -9.16 -10.84 16.83
CA ILE A 436 -7.82 -10.66 16.25
C ILE A 436 -7.21 -9.32 16.64
N ILE A 437 -5.87 -9.25 16.65
CA ILE A 437 -5.11 -8.01 16.58
C ILE A 437 -4.33 -8.02 15.27
N GLY A 438 -4.63 -7.05 14.40
CA GLY A 438 -3.98 -6.89 13.11
C GLY A 438 -3.37 -5.51 12.94
N SER A 439 -2.16 -5.47 12.38
CA SER A 439 -1.40 -4.27 12.05
C SER A 439 -1.32 -4.12 10.54
N SER A 440 -1.58 -2.92 10.01
CA SER A 440 -1.20 -2.58 8.63
C SER A 440 0.23 -2.04 8.61
N ILE A 441 1.14 -2.73 7.92
CA ILE A 441 2.59 -2.45 7.96
C ILE A 441 3.13 -1.63 6.76
N GLY A 442 2.24 -1.16 5.89
CA GLY A 442 2.56 -0.33 4.72
C GLY A 442 2.27 -1.03 3.39
N GLY A 443 2.08 -0.27 2.30
CA GLY A 443 1.78 -0.84 0.98
C GLY A 443 0.49 -1.66 0.88
N GLY A 444 -0.45 -1.48 1.82
CA GLY A 444 -1.64 -2.33 1.95
C GLY A 444 -1.39 -3.67 2.65
N LYS A 445 -0.15 -3.96 3.05
CA LYS A 445 0.20 -5.19 3.75
C LYS A 445 -0.27 -5.22 5.19
N ILE A 446 -0.57 -6.43 5.67
CA ILE A 446 -1.02 -6.67 7.04
C ILE A 446 -0.23 -7.76 7.72
N GLU A 447 -0.19 -7.70 9.05
CA GLU A 447 0.26 -8.76 9.92
C GLU A 447 -0.80 -8.95 11.02
N ILE A 448 -1.36 -10.15 11.13
CA ILE A 448 -2.10 -10.58 12.29
C ILE A 448 -1.10 -11.05 13.33
N GLN A 449 -1.19 -10.50 14.54
CA GLN A 449 -0.23 -10.72 15.63
C GLN A 449 -0.86 -11.46 16.81
N LYS A 450 -2.20 -11.54 16.82
CA LYS A 450 -2.97 -12.26 17.83
C LYS A 450 -4.24 -12.85 17.22
N LEU A 451 -4.52 -14.10 17.58
CA LEU A 451 -5.77 -14.80 17.29
C LEU A 451 -6.29 -15.41 18.59
N ASP A 452 -7.40 -14.87 19.09
CA ASP A 452 -7.99 -15.17 20.40
C ASP A 452 -6.98 -15.07 21.54
N GLU A 453 -6.67 -16.18 22.20
CA GLU A 453 -5.67 -16.27 23.27
C GLU A 453 -4.23 -16.45 22.77
N TYR A 454 -4.02 -16.77 21.48
CA TYR A 454 -2.72 -17.10 20.89
C TYR A 454 -2.02 -15.87 20.30
N ASN A 455 -0.76 -15.65 20.66
CA ASN A 455 0.12 -14.64 20.08
C ASN A 455 0.87 -15.24 18.87
N ILE A 456 0.15 -15.31 17.75
CA ILE A 456 0.63 -15.93 16.52
C ILE A 456 0.66 -14.92 15.38
N HIS A 457 1.67 -15.03 14.53
CA HIS A 457 1.97 -14.09 13.46
C HIS A 457 1.67 -14.69 12.09
N PHE A 458 0.93 -14.00 11.24
CA PHE A 458 0.72 -14.37 9.83
C PHE A 458 0.11 -13.20 9.04
N SER A 459 0.21 -13.23 7.70
CA SER A 459 -0.28 -12.15 6.84
C SER A 459 -1.66 -12.45 6.22
N GLY A 460 -1.90 -13.71 5.83
CA GLY A 460 -3.04 -14.08 5.00
C GLY A 460 -2.92 -13.67 3.52
N GLU A 461 -1.81 -13.05 3.12
CA GLU A 461 -1.52 -12.64 1.73
C GLU A 461 -1.05 -13.79 0.84
N ARG A 462 -0.77 -14.93 1.47
CA ARG A 462 -0.61 -16.23 0.84
C ARG A 462 -1.71 -17.15 1.35
N PRO A 463 -2.11 -18.18 0.59
CA PRO A 463 -3.01 -19.19 1.11
C PRO A 463 -2.52 -19.70 2.47
N THR A 464 -3.33 -19.48 3.51
CA THR A 464 -2.95 -19.74 4.89
C THR A 464 -3.91 -20.74 5.50
N ILE A 465 -3.36 -21.86 5.96
CA ILE A 465 -4.08 -22.94 6.61
C ILE A 465 -3.93 -22.75 8.11
N ILE A 466 -5.05 -22.72 8.82
CA ILE A 466 -5.09 -22.56 10.27
C ILE A 466 -5.74 -23.81 10.85
N VAL A 467 -4.99 -24.49 11.71
CA VAL A 467 -5.40 -25.75 12.34
C VAL A 467 -5.45 -25.56 13.84
N ARG A 468 -6.64 -25.61 14.43
CA ARG A 468 -6.76 -25.78 15.90
C ARG A 468 -6.81 -27.27 16.21
N HIS A 469 -6.01 -27.67 17.17
CA HIS A 469 -5.87 -29.07 17.54
C HIS A 469 -5.46 -29.21 19.00
N THR A 470 -5.50 -30.45 19.50
CA THR A 470 -4.89 -30.79 20.78
C THR A 470 -3.39 -31.09 20.60
N ASP A 471 -2.55 -30.57 21.49
CA ASP A 471 -1.10 -30.81 21.49
C ASP A 471 -0.77 -32.29 21.77
N GLN A 472 -0.31 -33.01 20.76
CA GLN A 472 0.15 -34.38 20.89
C GLN A 472 1.31 -34.67 19.94
N LYS A 473 2.07 -35.72 20.29
CA LYS A 473 3.24 -36.12 19.50
C LYS A 473 2.82 -36.46 18.07
N GLY A 474 3.51 -35.86 17.10
CA GLY A 474 3.32 -36.15 15.68
C GLY A 474 2.27 -35.29 14.98
N THR A 475 1.52 -34.42 15.67
CA THR A 475 0.49 -33.57 15.03
C THR A 475 1.07 -32.72 13.89
N ILE A 476 2.06 -31.87 14.19
CA ILE A 476 2.66 -30.96 13.20
C ILE A 476 3.29 -31.76 12.04
N GLY A 477 4.04 -32.81 12.37
CA GLY A 477 4.68 -33.66 11.36
C GLY A 477 3.67 -34.38 10.46
N SER A 478 2.51 -34.77 10.98
CA SER A 478 1.47 -35.43 10.19
C SER A 478 0.80 -34.47 9.22
N ILE A 479 0.54 -33.23 9.63
CA ILE A 479 -0.01 -32.18 8.77
C ILE A 479 1.03 -31.80 7.70
N ALA A 480 2.29 -31.58 8.08
CA ALA A 480 3.34 -31.25 7.12
C ALA A 480 3.54 -32.37 6.09
N ASN A 481 3.54 -33.63 6.50
CA ASN A 481 3.63 -34.77 5.58
C ASN A 481 2.43 -34.84 4.63
N PHE A 482 1.22 -34.50 5.10
CA PHE A 482 0.05 -34.43 4.24
C PHE A 482 0.24 -33.37 3.15
N LEU A 483 0.72 -32.17 3.50
CA LEU A 483 0.97 -31.11 2.52
C LEU A 483 2.00 -31.54 1.48
N VAL A 484 3.06 -32.24 1.90
CA VAL A 484 4.06 -32.82 0.98
C VAL A 484 3.46 -33.90 0.07
N GLU A 485 2.60 -34.79 0.60
CA GLU A 485 1.90 -35.82 -0.19
C GLU A 485 1.02 -35.23 -1.29
N HIS A 486 0.61 -33.97 -1.14
CA HIS A 486 -0.25 -33.23 -2.07
C HIS A 486 0.51 -32.17 -2.88
N ASP A 487 1.85 -32.22 -2.89
CA ASP A 487 2.71 -31.29 -3.65
C ASP A 487 2.48 -29.81 -3.28
N ILE A 488 2.24 -29.54 -1.99
CA ILE A 488 2.05 -28.18 -1.44
C ILE A 488 3.28 -27.82 -0.61
N ASN A 489 3.95 -26.72 -0.97
CA ASN A 489 5.09 -26.23 -0.21
C ASN A 489 4.65 -25.27 0.91
N ILE A 490 5.41 -25.26 2.01
CA ILE A 490 5.15 -24.40 3.17
C ILE A 490 6.17 -23.26 3.14
N SER A 491 5.71 -22.03 2.91
CA SER A 491 6.58 -20.83 2.93
C SER A 491 6.80 -20.28 4.33
N TYR A 492 5.84 -20.48 5.23
CA TYR A 492 5.92 -20.04 6.62
C TYR A 492 5.10 -20.96 7.53
N MET A 493 5.61 -21.26 8.72
CA MET A 493 4.89 -22.01 9.74
C MET A 493 5.01 -21.31 11.08
N ALA A 494 3.90 -21.21 11.80
CA ALA A 494 3.87 -20.82 13.21
C ALA A 494 3.06 -21.81 14.04
N HIS A 495 3.44 -21.98 15.30
CA HIS A 495 2.76 -22.90 16.21
C HIS A 495 2.78 -22.35 17.64
N GLU A 496 1.64 -22.42 18.32
CA GLU A 496 1.53 -22.03 19.72
C GLU A 496 0.58 -22.97 20.47
N ARG A 497 0.86 -23.18 21.76
CA ARG A 497 0.04 -24.00 22.66
C ARG A 497 -0.15 -23.30 23.99
N VAL A 498 -1.33 -23.45 24.59
CA VAL A 498 -1.62 -22.87 25.91
C VAL A 498 -0.90 -23.63 27.03
N LYS A 499 -0.83 -24.96 26.91
CA LYS A 499 -0.16 -25.85 27.86
C LYS A 499 0.20 -27.17 27.18
N ILE A 500 1.10 -27.93 27.80
CA ILE A 500 1.44 -29.29 27.36
C ILE A 500 0.16 -30.14 27.34
N HIS A 501 -0.08 -30.84 26.23
CA HIS A 501 -1.30 -31.65 26.02
C HIS A 501 -2.62 -30.87 26.04
N GLY A 502 -2.55 -29.55 25.88
CA GLY A 502 -3.72 -28.68 25.83
C GLY A 502 -4.07 -28.24 24.40
N PRO A 503 -5.02 -27.29 24.29
CA PRO A 503 -5.32 -26.61 23.03
C PRO A 503 -4.09 -25.95 22.42
N ALA A 504 -3.98 -26.07 21.11
CA ALA A 504 -2.91 -25.52 20.31
C ALA A 504 -3.43 -25.07 18.94
N ILE A 505 -2.66 -24.18 18.32
CA ILE A 505 -2.91 -23.67 16.99
C ILE A 505 -1.65 -23.82 16.15
N SER A 506 -1.82 -24.26 14.91
CA SER A 506 -0.75 -24.32 13.91
C SER A 506 -1.18 -23.57 12.67
N ILE A 507 -0.30 -22.72 12.15
CA ILE A 507 -0.51 -21.93 10.94
C ILE A 507 0.52 -22.34 9.90
N PHE A 508 0.06 -22.52 8.67
CA PHE A 508 0.88 -22.86 7.51
C PHE A 508 0.52 -21.87 6.39
N GLU A 509 1.41 -20.94 6.05
CA GLU A 509 1.31 -20.21 4.78
C GLU A 509 1.96 -21.06 3.68
N THR A 510 1.23 -21.24 2.59
CA THR A 510 1.54 -22.15 1.50
C THR A 510 1.61 -21.41 0.17
N ASP A 511 2.28 -22.00 -0.82
CA ASP A 511 2.39 -21.44 -2.18
C ASP A 511 1.10 -21.57 -2.99
N GLN A 512 0.27 -22.57 -2.67
CA GLN A 512 -1.02 -22.81 -3.30
C GLN A 512 -2.12 -23.10 -2.28
N ALA A 513 -3.37 -22.78 -2.62
CA ALA A 513 -4.52 -23.07 -1.77
C ALA A 513 -4.85 -24.57 -1.76
N LEU A 514 -5.25 -25.08 -0.59
CA LEU A 514 -5.85 -26.42 -0.51
C LEU A 514 -7.13 -26.48 -1.34
N SER A 515 -7.31 -27.56 -2.09
CA SER A 515 -8.59 -27.85 -2.71
C SER A 515 -9.64 -28.24 -1.65
N ASP A 516 -10.92 -28.12 -2.00
CA ASP A 516 -12.01 -28.60 -1.14
C ASP A 516 -11.86 -30.09 -0.81
N GLU A 517 -11.31 -30.88 -1.73
CA GLU A 517 -11.00 -32.30 -1.51
C GLU A 517 -9.91 -32.46 -0.44
N ASP A 518 -8.80 -31.72 -0.54
CA ASP A 518 -7.71 -31.78 0.43
C ASP A 518 -8.18 -31.42 1.84
N ILE A 519 -9.02 -30.38 1.96
CA ILE A 519 -9.62 -29.95 3.23
C ILE A 519 -10.43 -31.09 3.86
N GLN A 520 -11.25 -31.79 3.05
CA GLN A 520 -12.06 -32.91 3.54
C GLN A 520 -11.20 -34.11 3.93
N VAL A 521 -10.18 -34.44 3.13
CA VAL A 521 -9.27 -35.55 3.45
C VAL A 521 -8.51 -35.25 4.74
N LEU A 522 -7.98 -34.03 4.90
CA LEU A 522 -7.23 -33.64 6.10
C LEU A 522 -8.09 -33.72 7.37
N LYS A 523 -9.34 -33.25 7.31
CA LYS A 523 -10.32 -33.37 8.42
C LYS A 523 -10.63 -34.83 8.76
N ASN A 524 -10.84 -35.68 7.75
CA ASN A 524 -11.22 -37.07 7.95
C ASN A 524 -10.03 -37.94 8.40
N LYS A 525 -8.82 -37.66 7.92
CA LYS A 525 -7.59 -38.40 8.21
C LYS A 525 -7.10 -38.15 9.64
N PHE A 526 -7.27 -36.94 10.16
CA PHE A 526 -6.69 -36.53 11.44
C PHE A 526 -7.76 -36.14 12.47
N THR A 527 -8.11 -37.09 13.33
CA THR A 527 -9.12 -36.92 14.39
C THR A 527 -8.71 -35.97 15.51
N PHE A 528 -7.47 -35.48 15.52
CA PHE A 528 -6.98 -34.52 16.50
C PHE A 528 -7.22 -33.06 16.10
N ILE A 529 -7.72 -32.84 14.89
CA ILE A 529 -8.05 -31.51 14.38
C ILE A 529 -9.44 -31.15 14.90
N ASP A 530 -9.48 -30.13 15.75
CA ASP A 530 -10.71 -29.58 16.30
C ASP A 530 -11.35 -28.61 15.29
N GLU A 531 -10.52 -27.86 14.57
CA GLU A 531 -10.94 -26.90 13.56
C GLU A 531 -9.88 -26.77 12.47
N LEU A 532 -10.33 -26.64 11.21
CA LEU A 532 -9.49 -26.32 10.06
C LEU A 532 -10.15 -25.18 9.27
N LEU A 533 -9.41 -24.09 9.14
CA LEU A 533 -9.77 -22.90 8.35
C LEU A 533 -8.72 -22.69 7.26
N SER A 534 -9.16 -22.21 6.11
CA SER A 534 -8.28 -21.73 5.04
C SER A 534 -8.64 -20.28 4.80
N ILE A 535 -7.64 -19.41 4.88
CA ILE A 535 -7.81 -17.97 4.65
C ILE A 535 -6.91 -17.50 3.52
N TYR A 536 -7.40 -16.53 2.76
CA TYR A 536 -6.62 -15.85 1.74
C TYR A 536 -7.20 -14.47 1.45
N VAL A 537 -6.41 -13.41 1.64
CA VAL A 537 -6.79 -12.02 1.35
C VAL A 537 -5.94 -11.47 0.22
N LYS A 538 -6.53 -11.32 -0.97
CA LYS A 538 -5.91 -10.65 -2.13
C LYS A 538 -6.00 -9.13 -2.02
#